data_AF-A0A453CKP3-F1
#
_entry.id   AF-A0A453CKP3-F1
#
_cell.length_a   1.000
_cell.length_b   1.000
_cell.length_c   1.000
_cell.angle_alpha   90.00
_cell.angle_beta   90.00
_cell.angle_gamma   90.00
#
_symmetry.space_group_name_H-M   'P 1'
#
loop_
_entity.id
_entity.type
_entity.pdbx_description
1 polymer ?
#
loop_
_entity_poly.entity_id
_entity_poly.type
_entity_poly.pdbx_seq_one_letter_code
_entity_poly.pdbx_strand_id
1 'polypeptide(L)'
;ISSAAKPRSLIGAVFLNLLIENDRAFDILYCITFKLMDRKWLEMHATYMDFNTVIKSTRRQLERELLLEDIQQIEDMPSYSFLAR
;
A
#
# COMPACT_ATOMS: atom_id res chain seq x y z
N ILE A 1 -18.63 9.68 -19.43
CA ILE A 1 -18.06 9.11 -18.18
C ILE A 1 -16.86 8.28 -18.61
N SER A 2 -15.67 8.72 -18.23
CA SER A 2 -14.36 8.18 -18.63
C SER A 2 -14.29 6.67 -18.38
N SER A 3 -13.80 5.92 -19.35
CA SER A 3 -13.56 4.48 -19.24
C SER A 3 -12.49 4.23 -18.20
N ALA A 4 -12.87 4.03 -16.93
CA ALA A 4 -11.99 3.43 -15.95
C ALA A 4 -11.56 2.07 -16.52
N ALA A 5 -10.29 1.97 -16.91
CA ALA A 5 -9.75 0.73 -17.45
C ALA A 5 -9.99 -0.39 -16.43
N LYS A 6 -10.65 -1.47 -16.86
CA LYS A 6 -11.00 -2.59 -15.99
C LYS A 6 -9.73 -3.09 -15.28
N PRO A 7 -9.75 -3.30 -13.95
CA PRO A 7 -8.58 -3.75 -13.22
C PRO A 7 -7.97 -5.00 -13.85
N ARG A 8 -6.67 -4.96 -14.15
CA ARG A 8 -5.93 -6.07 -14.77
C ARG A 8 -5.38 -7.06 -13.73
N SER A 9 -5.54 -6.77 -12.45
CA SER A 9 -5.12 -7.62 -11.32
C SER A 9 -6.15 -7.57 -10.21
N LEU A 10 -6.22 -8.62 -9.39
CA LEU A 10 -7.07 -8.69 -8.20
C LEU A 10 -6.79 -7.52 -7.25
N ILE A 11 -5.51 -7.20 -7.03
CA ILE A 11 -5.06 -6.10 -6.17
C ILE A 11 -5.58 -4.75 -6.69
N GLY A 12 -5.52 -4.55 -8.01
CA GLY A 12 -6.08 -3.35 -8.63
C GLY A 12 -7.60 -3.26 -8.47
N ALA A 13 -8.31 -4.39 -8.46
CA ALA A 13 -9.75 -4.41 -8.23
C ALA A 13 -10.11 -4.09 -6.78
N VAL A 14 -9.38 -4.65 -5.82
CA VAL A 14 -9.57 -4.34 -4.39
C VAL A 14 -9.27 -2.87 -4.12
N PHE A 15 -8.13 -2.35 -4.58
CA PHE A 15 -7.80 -0.95 -4.40
C PHE A 15 -8.82 -0.01 -5.07
N LEU A 16 -9.35 -0.38 -6.25
CA LEU A 16 -10.40 0.40 -6.90
C LEU A 16 -11.68 0.47 -6.04
N ASN A 17 -12.08 -0.64 -5.42
CA ASN A 17 -13.23 -0.64 -4.51
C ASN A 17 -12.98 0.29 -3.30
N LEU A 18 -11.80 0.21 -2.68
CA LEU A 18 -11.43 1.10 -1.57
C LEU A 18 -11.44 2.58 -1.98
N LEU A 19 -10.98 2.88 -3.19
CA LEU A 19 -10.95 4.24 -3.74
C LEU A 19 -12.35 4.79 -4.05
N ILE A 20 -13.31 3.92 -4.41
CA ILE A 20 -14.70 4.32 -4.63
C ILE A 20 -15.36 4.71 -3.31
N GLU A 21 -15.04 4.00 -2.22
CA GLU A 21 -15.58 4.29 -0.89
C GLU A 21 -14.91 5.51 -0.23
N ASN A 22 -13.65 5.79 -0.54
CA ASN A 22 -12.87 6.88 0.06
C ASN A 22 -11.95 7.55 -0.97
N ASP A 23 -12.23 8.80 -1.34
CA ASP A 23 -11.45 9.58 -2.31
C ASP A 23 -10.03 9.91 -1.82
N ARG A 24 -9.79 9.82 -0.52
CA ARG A 24 -8.46 9.96 0.12
C ARG A 24 -7.68 8.65 0.14
N ALA A 25 -8.24 7.52 -0.31
CA ALA A 25 -7.59 6.22 -0.21
C ALA A 25 -6.21 6.18 -0.88
N PHE A 26 -6.04 6.86 -2.02
CA PHE A 26 -4.74 6.98 -2.67
C PHE A 26 -3.73 7.75 -1.83
N ASP A 27 -4.12 8.91 -1.28
CA ASP A 27 -3.25 9.75 -0.46
C ASP A 27 -2.80 9.03 0.81
N ILE A 28 -3.72 8.28 1.44
CA ILE A 28 -3.43 7.48 2.62
C ILE A 28 -2.47 6.33 2.27
N LEU A 29 -2.75 5.58 1.20
CA LEU A 29 -1.87 4.50 0.75
C LEU A 29 -0.47 5.01 0.37
N TYR A 30 -0.40 6.20 -0.25
CA TYR A 30 0.87 6.86 -0.56
C TYR A 30 1.66 7.15 0.73
N CYS A 31 1.04 7.78 1.73
CA CYS A 31 1.65 8.02 3.03
C CYS A 31 2.12 6.72 3.71
N ILE A 32 1.27 5.68 3.70
CA ILE A 32 1.61 4.35 4.23
C ILE A 32 2.86 3.82 3.53
N THR A 33 2.91 3.91 2.20
CA THR A 33 4.02 3.41 1.38
C THR A 33 5.35 4.04 1.80
N PHE A 34 5.39 5.36 2.01
CA PHE A 34 6.61 6.04 2.45
C PHE A 34 7.02 5.64 3.87
N LYS A 35 6.07 5.58 4.81
CA LYS A 35 6.35 5.15 6.19
C LYS A 35 6.84 3.70 6.26
N LEU A 36 6.22 2.83 5.49
CA LEU A 36 6.61 1.43 5.42
C LEU A 36 7.99 1.25 4.76
N MET A 37 8.26 1.99 3.69
CA MET A 37 9.56 1.98 3.02
C MET A 37 10.69 2.45 3.95
N ASP A 38 10.48 3.52 4.71
CA ASP A 38 11.43 4.02 5.71
C ASP A 38 11.71 2.96 6.79
N ARG A 39 10.66 2.32 7.32
CA ARG A 39 10.82 1.22 8.29
C ARG A 39 11.59 0.04 7.70
N LYS A 40 11.25 -0.39 6.49
CA LYS A 40 11.96 -1.49 5.81
C LYS A 40 13.42 -1.15 5.57
N TRP A 41 13.72 0.10 5.22
CA TRP A 41 15.10 0.56 5.07
C TRP A 41 15.90 0.35 6.36
N LEU A 42 15.34 0.76 7.50
CA LEU A 42 15.98 0.64 8.81
C LEU A 42 16.07 -0.82 9.28
N GLU A 43 14.98 -1.60 9.18
CA GLU A 43 14.92 -3.02 9.56
C GLU A 43 15.93 -3.88 8.80
N MET A 44 16.17 -3.56 7.53
CA MET A 44 17.09 -4.31 6.68
C MET A 44 18.54 -3.84 6.78
N HIS A 45 18.82 -2.79 7.57
CA HIS A 45 20.10 -2.07 7.57
C HIS A 45 20.53 -1.71 6.13
N ALA A 46 19.57 -1.24 5.34
CA ALA A 46 19.72 -1.08 3.92
C ALA A 46 20.74 0.00 3.57
N THR A 47 21.51 -0.28 2.54
CA THR A 47 22.34 0.72 1.84
C THR A 47 21.63 1.18 0.57
N TYR A 48 22.20 2.18 -0.09
CA TYR A 48 21.72 2.60 -1.41
C TYR A 48 21.63 1.44 -2.42
N MET A 49 22.54 0.47 -2.35
CA MET A 49 22.55 -0.69 -3.25
C MET A 49 21.30 -1.58 -3.06
N ASP A 50 20.67 -1.52 -1.90
CA ASP A 50 19.51 -2.32 -1.54
C ASP A 50 18.18 -1.65 -1.92
N PHE A 51 18.21 -0.47 -2.53
CA PHE A 51 17.01 0.31 -2.87
C PHE A 51 15.94 -0.55 -3.58
N ASN A 52 16.32 -1.29 -4.61
CA ASN A 52 15.40 -2.16 -5.35
C ASN A 52 14.84 -3.30 -4.49
N THR A 53 15.61 -3.80 -3.53
CA THR A 53 15.19 -4.84 -2.59
C THR A 53 14.16 -4.28 -1.61
N VAL A 54 14.41 -3.08 -1.05
CA VAL A 54 13.49 -2.38 -0.16
C VAL A 54 12.17 -2.09 -0.88
N ILE A 55 12.21 -1.50 -2.09
CA ILE A 55 11.00 -1.22 -2.87
C ILE A 55 10.18 -2.49 -3.14
N LYS A 56 10.82 -3.60 -3.51
CA LYS A 56 10.14 -4.88 -3.74
C LYS A 56 9.54 -5.45 -2.45
N SER A 57 10.23 -5.29 -1.32
CA SER A 57 9.75 -5.72 -0.01
C SER A 57 8.51 -4.92 0.42
N THR A 58 8.58 -3.60 0.34
CA THR A 58 7.46 -2.69 0.60
C THR A 58 6.26 -3.04 -0.27
N ARG A 59 6.46 -3.19 -1.59
CA ARG A 59 5.37 -3.56 -2.51
C ARG A 59 4.72 -4.88 -2.10
N ARG A 60 5.51 -5.94 -1.87
CA ARG A 60 4.99 -7.26 -1.47
C ARG A 60 4.18 -7.20 -0.17
N GLN A 61 4.57 -6.36 0.78
CA GLN A 61 3.82 -6.21 2.01
C GLN A 61 2.47 -5.51 1.75
N LEU A 62 2.46 -4.41 1.00
CA LEU A 62 1.20 -3.72 0.64
C LEU A 62 0.26 -4.61 -0.17
N GLU A 63 0.81 -5.36 -1.13
CA GLU A 63 0.05 -6.34 -1.94
C GLU A 63 -0.59 -7.42 -1.07
N ARG A 64 0.08 -7.86 0.01
CA ARG A 64 -0.48 -8.83 0.97
C ARG A 64 -1.55 -8.20 1.85
N GLU A 65 -1.29 -7.01 2.38
CA GLU A 65 -2.23 -6.31 3.25
C GLU A 65 -3.53 -6.00 2.51
N LEU A 66 -3.47 -5.52 1.26
CA LEU A 66 -4.64 -5.28 0.41
C LEU A 66 -5.46 -6.53 0.08
N LEU A 67 -4.96 -7.73 0.34
CA LEU A 67 -5.66 -8.99 0.07
C LEU A 67 -6.15 -9.68 1.34
N LEU A 68 -6.00 -9.05 2.51
CA LEU A 68 -6.58 -9.55 3.76
C LEU A 68 -8.11 -9.45 3.67
N GLU A 69 -8.82 -10.46 4.19
CA GLU A 69 -10.28 -10.60 4.06
C GLU A 69 -11.05 -9.50 4.81
N ASP A 70 -10.40 -8.93 5.82
CA ASP A 70 -10.91 -8.00 6.81
C ASP A 70 -10.62 -6.51 6.46
N ILE A 71 -10.10 -6.23 5.26
CA ILE A 71 -9.89 -4.85 4.78
C ILE A 71 -11.15 -4.34 4.09
N GLN A 72 -11.89 -3.46 4.77
CA GLN A 72 -13.06 -2.77 4.20
C GLN A 72 -12.74 -1.33 3.81
N GLN A 73 -11.77 -0.72 4.47
CA GLN A 73 -11.28 0.64 4.26
C GLN A 73 -9.74 0.65 4.18
N ILE A 74 -9.15 1.70 3.61
CA ILE A 74 -7.68 1.79 3.55
C ILE A 74 -7.07 1.92 4.96
N GLU A 75 -7.84 2.46 5.89
CA GLU A 75 -7.51 2.63 7.31
C GLU A 75 -7.42 1.30 8.07
N ASP A 76 -8.05 0.23 7.56
CA ASP A 76 -8.01 -1.11 8.16
C ASP A 76 -6.67 -1.83 7.88
N MET A 77 -5.86 -1.32 6.94
CA MET A 77 -4.57 -1.91 6.62
C MET A 77 -3.66 -1.91 7.85
N PRO A 78 -2.97 -3.02 8.18
CA PRO A 78 -2.04 -3.06 9.32
C PRO A 78 -1.00 -1.93 9.31
N SER A 79 -0.49 -1.56 8.13
CA SER A 79 0.49 -0.47 7.99
C SER A 79 -0.09 0.93 8.19
N TYR A 80 -1.42 1.11 8.27
CA TYR A 80 -2.06 2.38 8.63
C TYR A 80 -1.62 2.85 10.03
N SER A 81 -1.39 1.90 10.95
CA SER A 81 -0.85 2.19 12.30
C SER A 81 0.47 2.97 12.29
N PHE A 82 1.19 3.00 11.16
CA PHE A 82 2.45 3.73 11.02
C PHE A 82 2.26 5.22 10.71
N LEU A 83 1.05 5.65 10.38
CA LEU A 83 0.70 7.05 10.18
C LEU A 83 0.44 7.76 11.50
N ALA A 84 -0.06 7.05 12.50
CA ALA A 84 -0.26 7.57 13.84
C ALA A 84 1.11 7.70 14.54
N ARG A 85 1.55 8.94 14.74
CA ARG A 85 2.62 9.33 15.66
C ARG A 85 2.08 10.37 16.61
#